data_AF-A0A6L5FBZ3-F1
#
_entry.id   AF-A0A6L5FBZ3-F1
#
_cell.length_a   1.000
_cell.length_b   1.000
_cell.length_c   1.000
_cell.angle_alpha   90.00
_cell.angle_beta   90.00
_cell.angle_gamma   90.00
#
_symmetry.space_group_name_H-M   'P 1'
#
loop_
_entity.id
_entity.type
_entity.pdbx_description
1 polymer ?
#
loop_
_entity_poly.entity_id
_entity_poly.type
_entity_poly.pdbx_seq_one_letter_code
_entity_poly.pdbx_strand_id
1 'polypeptide(L)'
;MTTTAARRRAIRALIEKQPIKSQSELVEMLDDVGFAVTQATVSRDLYAMGAGKNGEHYVLGEVPDTDAITRQLHQTVADWARAIIPSGNLIVIHTPPGAGQVVAAAVDAAHVEGAVGSVAGDDTVLVVVAEDATTGDVIERLRME
;
A
#
# COMPACT_ATOMS: atom_id res chain seq x y z
N MET A 1 -8.08 18.53 13.26
CA MET A 1 -7.90 17.45 12.26
C MET A 1 -6.88 17.92 11.24
N THR A 2 -5.68 17.34 11.25
CA THR A 2 -4.67 17.60 10.23
C THR A 2 -5.08 16.88 8.94
N THR A 3 -5.19 17.61 7.83
CA THR A 3 -5.65 17.03 6.55
C THR A 3 -4.52 16.26 5.88
N THR A 4 -4.86 15.23 5.08
CA THR A 4 -3.89 14.49 4.24
C THR A 4 -3.04 15.44 3.37
N ALA A 5 -3.65 16.49 2.82
CA ALA A 5 -2.95 17.51 2.03
C ALA A 5 -1.92 18.30 2.85
N ALA A 6 -2.24 18.66 4.10
CA ALA A 6 -1.29 19.34 4.99
C ALA A 6 -0.13 18.41 5.38
N ARG A 7 -0.43 17.14 5.68
CA ARG A 7 0.57 16.14 6.04
C ARG A 7 1.54 15.85 4.90
N ARG A 8 1.05 15.65 3.68
CA ARG A 8 1.90 15.47 2.49
C ARG A 8 2.79 16.68 2.20
N ARG A 9 2.30 17.89 2.48
CA ARG A 9 3.12 19.12 2.44
C ARG A 9 4.25 19.10 3.47
N ALA A 10 3.97 18.66 4.69
CA ALA A 10 4.99 18.48 5.72
C ALA A 10 6.03 17.43 5.32
N ILE A 11 5.60 16.25 4.84
CA ILE A 11 6.51 15.20 4.35
C ILE A 11 7.46 15.73 3.28
N ARG A 12 6.94 16.47 2.28
CA ARG A 12 7.75 17.09 1.24
C ARG A 12 8.81 18.01 1.83
N ALA A 13 8.40 18.92 2.71
CA ALA A 13 9.33 19.86 3.35
C ALA A 13 10.42 19.15 4.17
N LEU A 14 10.09 18.03 4.83
CA LEU A 14 11.07 17.25 5.58
C LEU A 14 12.08 16.57 4.65
N ILE A 15 11.62 15.92 3.58
CA ILE A 15 12.49 15.26 2.58
C ILE A 15 13.41 16.28 1.89
N GLU A 16 12.90 17.48 1.57
CA GLU A 16 13.70 18.54 0.93
C GLU A 16 14.69 19.20 1.89
N LYS A 17 14.41 19.20 3.20
CA LYS A 17 15.26 19.84 4.21
C LYS A 17 16.43 18.97 4.64
N GLN A 18 16.24 17.65 4.74
CA GLN A 18 17.28 16.75 5.23
C GLN A 18 17.13 15.32 4.68
N PRO A 19 18.24 14.55 4.61
CA PRO A 19 18.19 13.15 4.22
C PRO A 19 17.44 12.30 5.26
N ILE A 20 16.40 11.57 4.83
CA ILE A 20 15.57 10.68 5.68
C ILE A 20 15.80 9.24 5.27
N LYS A 21 16.18 8.37 6.21
CA LYS A 21 16.60 6.98 5.96
C LYS A 21 15.47 5.96 6.09
N SER A 22 14.44 6.25 6.87
CA SER A 22 13.37 5.29 7.14
C SER A 22 12.01 5.94 7.31
N GLN A 23 10.95 5.14 7.14
CA GLN A 23 9.58 5.59 7.41
C GLN A 23 9.35 5.82 8.91
N SER A 24 9.99 5.04 9.79
CA SER A 24 9.90 5.24 11.24
C SER A 24 10.49 6.61 11.65
N GLU A 25 11.64 6.98 11.10
CA GLU A 25 12.22 8.32 11.28
C GLU A 25 11.26 9.41 10.79
N LEU A 26 10.62 9.22 9.64
CA LEU A 26 9.62 10.16 9.14
C LEU A 26 8.38 10.25 10.03
N VAL A 27 7.95 9.15 10.66
CA VAL A 27 6.85 9.15 11.65
C VAL A 27 7.22 10.00 12.85
N GLU A 28 8.41 9.81 13.44
CA GLU A 28 8.88 10.59 14.59
C GLU A 28 8.95 12.08 14.26
N MET A 29 9.54 12.42 13.12
CA MET A 29 9.65 13.82 12.67
C MET A 29 8.30 14.48 12.38
N LEU A 30 7.30 13.70 11.92
CA LEU A 30 5.96 14.20 11.69
C LEU A 30 5.22 14.46 13.00
N ASP A 31 5.44 13.63 14.02
CA ASP A 31 4.87 13.82 15.35
C ASP A 31 5.39 15.13 15.99
N ASP A 32 6.69 15.42 15.85
CA ASP A 32 7.33 16.67 16.30
C ASP A 32 6.71 17.93 15.68
N VAL A 33 6.14 17.82 14.47
CA VAL A 33 5.46 18.93 13.77
C VAL A 33 3.93 18.84 13.82
N GLY A 34 3.39 18.00 14.71
CA GLY A 34 1.96 17.93 15.03
C GLY A 34 1.12 16.97 14.19
N PHE A 35 1.75 16.00 13.53
CA PHE A 35 1.08 14.95 12.75
C PHE A 35 1.33 13.55 13.36
N ALA A 36 0.50 13.16 14.32
CA ALA A 36 0.48 11.78 14.82
C ALA A 36 -0.04 10.83 13.74
N VAL A 37 0.83 9.98 13.19
CA VAL A 37 0.51 9.00 12.14
C VAL A 37 1.23 7.69 12.35
N THR A 38 0.71 6.62 11.75
CA THR A 38 1.39 5.32 11.75
C THR A 38 2.37 5.21 10.58
N GLN A 39 3.27 4.23 10.65
CA GLN A 39 4.14 3.88 9.54
C GLN A 39 3.31 3.51 8.28
N ALA A 40 2.18 2.83 8.42
CA ALA A 40 1.30 2.49 7.30
C ALA A 40 0.73 3.74 6.61
N THR A 41 0.34 4.76 7.38
CA THR A 41 -0.10 6.05 6.84
C THR A 41 1.03 6.76 6.10
N VAL A 42 2.23 6.81 6.69
CA VAL A 42 3.41 7.42 6.06
C VAL A 42 3.80 6.69 4.78
N SER A 43 3.74 5.36 4.76
CA SER A 43 4.02 4.56 3.56
C SER A 43 3.07 4.92 2.42
N ARG A 44 1.76 4.99 2.70
CA ARG A 44 0.75 5.39 1.71
C ARG A 44 0.96 6.81 1.18
N ASP A 45 1.37 7.75 2.03
CA ASP A 45 1.64 9.12 1.59
C ASP A 45 2.90 9.24 0.74
N LEU A 46 3.99 8.59 1.15
CA LEU A 46 5.22 8.53 0.34
C LEU A 46 4.91 7.97 -1.05
N TYR A 47 4.17 6.86 -1.11
CA TYR A 47 3.75 6.27 -2.37
C TYR A 47 2.91 7.25 -3.21
N ALA A 48 1.87 7.85 -2.63
CA ALA A 48 1.02 8.82 -3.33
C ALA A 48 1.77 10.09 -3.77
N MET A 49 2.93 10.36 -3.19
CA MET A 49 3.82 11.46 -3.55
C MET A 49 4.90 11.07 -4.56
N GLY A 50 4.95 9.79 -4.99
CA GLY A 50 6.02 9.28 -5.84
C GLY A 50 7.38 9.18 -5.12
N ALA A 51 7.38 9.22 -3.79
CA ALA A 51 8.60 9.21 -3.01
C ALA A 51 9.20 7.80 -2.94
N GLY A 52 10.49 7.69 -3.26
CA GLY A 52 11.24 6.44 -3.25
C GLY A 52 12.65 6.62 -2.69
N LYS A 53 13.38 5.53 -2.45
CA LYS A 53 14.76 5.62 -2.00
C LYS A 53 15.71 5.85 -3.18
N ASN A 54 16.62 6.80 -3.03
CA ASN A 54 17.83 6.94 -3.84
C ASN A 54 19.05 6.72 -2.92
N GLY A 55 19.67 5.56 -3.02
CA GLY A 55 20.64 5.09 -2.03
C GLY A 55 19.95 4.83 -0.69
N GLU A 56 20.42 5.47 0.39
CA GLU A 56 19.84 5.30 1.73
C GLU A 56 18.65 6.21 2.02
N HIS A 57 18.39 7.22 1.18
CA HIS A 57 17.51 8.33 1.52
C HIS A 57 16.28 8.45 0.63
N TYR A 58 15.16 8.90 1.21
CA TYR A 58 13.97 9.22 0.43
C TYR A 58 14.18 10.46 -0.43
N VAL A 59 13.71 10.38 -1.68
CA VAL A 59 13.62 11.47 -2.65
C VAL A 59 12.24 11.47 -3.28
N LEU A 60 11.79 12.63 -3.73
CA LEU A 60 10.51 12.76 -4.45
C LEU A 60 10.72 12.42 -5.92
N GLY A 61 9.91 11.51 -6.44
CA GLY A 61 9.89 11.09 -7.83
C GLY A 61 8.59 11.46 -8.54
N GLU A 62 8.32 10.76 -9.64
CA GLU A 62 7.07 10.89 -10.38
C GLU A 62 5.90 10.29 -9.59
N VAL A 63 4.78 11.00 -9.58
CA VAL A 63 3.56 10.52 -8.95
C VAL A 63 3.08 9.28 -9.70
N PRO A 64 2.77 8.16 -9.01
CA PRO A 64 2.34 6.94 -9.67
C PRO A 64 1.04 7.16 -10.45
N ASP A 65 0.94 6.56 -11.65
CA ASP A 65 -0.32 6.45 -12.38
C ASP A 65 -1.18 5.38 -11.69
N THR A 66 -2.01 5.85 -10.75
CA THR A 66 -2.90 4.99 -9.95
C THR A 66 -3.86 4.19 -10.81
N ASP A 67 -4.29 4.72 -11.95
CA ASP A 67 -5.23 4.04 -12.84
C ASP A 67 -4.53 2.90 -13.57
N ALA A 68 -3.28 3.10 -14.03
CA ALA A 68 -2.48 2.04 -14.60
C ALA A 68 -2.20 0.91 -13.60
N ILE A 69 -1.89 1.27 -12.35
CA ILE A 69 -1.62 0.29 -11.28
C ILE A 69 -2.89 -0.48 -10.92
N THR A 70 -4.04 0.19 -10.84
CA THR A 70 -5.33 -0.46 -10.59
C THR A 70 -5.69 -1.42 -11.72
N ARG A 71 -5.50 -1.01 -12.99
CA ARG A 71 -5.67 -1.91 -14.14
C ARG A 71 -4.75 -3.12 -14.07
N GLN A 72 -3.49 -2.92 -13.68
CA GLN A 72 -2.52 -4.01 -13.52
C GLN A 72 -2.93 -4.96 -12.40
N LEU A 73 -3.43 -4.46 -11.27
CA LEU A 73 -3.99 -5.28 -10.19
C LEU A 73 -5.13 -6.15 -10.71
N HIS A 74 -6.13 -5.53 -11.35
CA HIS A 74 -7.30 -6.22 -11.88
C HIS A 74 -6.92 -7.31 -12.88
N GLN A 75 -6.02 -7.00 -13.82
CA GLN A 75 -5.50 -7.97 -14.78
C GLN A 75 -4.78 -9.13 -14.07
N THR A 76 -3.91 -8.82 -13.10
CA THR A 76 -3.15 -9.83 -12.36
C THR A 76 -4.08 -10.75 -11.55
N VAL A 77 -5.08 -10.19 -10.87
CA VAL A 77 -6.07 -10.96 -10.12
C VAL A 77 -6.90 -11.82 -11.08
N ALA A 78 -7.34 -11.28 -12.23
CA ALA A 78 -8.09 -12.04 -13.23
C ALA A 78 -7.28 -13.22 -13.83
N ASP A 79 -5.98 -13.01 -14.08
CA ASP A 79 -5.12 -14.02 -14.69
C ASP A 79 -4.73 -15.14 -13.70
N TRP A 80 -4.50 -14.79 -12.43
CA TRP A 80 -3.83 -15.68 -11.49
C TRP A 80 -4.67 -16.12 -10.30
N ALA A 81 -5.73 -15.39 -9.92
CA ALA A 81 -6.56 -15.79 -8.79
C ALA A 81 -7.54 -16.90 -9.20
N ARG A 82 -7.35 -18.09 -8.63
CA ARG A 82 -8.26 -19.24 -8.79
C ARG A 82 -9.47 -19.15 -7.84
N ALA A 83 -9.24 -18.62 -6.65
CA ALA A 83 -10.28 -18.41 -5.65
C ALA A 83 -9.89 -17.23 -4.76
N ILE A 84 -10.91 -16.50 -4.29
CA ILE A 84 -10.76 -15.42 -3.31
C ILE A 84 -11.79 -15.67 -2.21
N ILE A 85 -11.31 -15.99 -1.01
CA ILE A 85 -12.15 -16.51 0.09
C ILE A 85 -11.98 -15.58 1.30
N PRO A 86 -13.06 -14.93 1.77
CA PRO A 86 -13.02 -14.13 3.00
C PRO A 86 -13.11 -15.01 4.26
N SER A 87 -12.43 -14.61 5.33
CA SER A 87 -12.54 -15.20 6.67
C SER A 87 -12.21 -14.16 7.76
N GLY A 88 -13.21 -13.65 8.46
CA GLY A 88 -13.00 -12.57 9.43
C GLY A 88 -12.42 -11.33 8.76
N ASN A 89 -11.26 -10.85 9.21
CA ASN A 89 -10.51 -9.76 8.59
C ASN A 89 -9.43 -10.25 7.60
N LEU A 90 -9.52 -11.49 7.15
CA LEU A 90 -8.56 -12.09 6.22
C LEU A 90 -9.21 -12.37 4.88
N ILE A 91 -8.44 -12.20 3.81
CA ILE A 91 -8.79 -12.69 2.47
C ILE A 91 -7.70 -13.67 2.05
N VAL A 92 -8.10 -14.89 1.70
CA VAL A 92 -7.21 -15.93 1.16
C VAL A 92 -7.40 -16.00 -0.34
N ILE A 93 -6.33 -15.72 -1.09
CA ILE A 93 -6.31 -15.81 -2.54
C ILE A 93 -5.50 -17.04 -2.93
N HIS A 94 -6.13 -18.01 -3.60
CA HIS A 94 -5.43 -19.16 -4.17
C HIS A 94 -4.99 -18.86 -5.61
N THR A 95 -3.79 -19.31 -5.96
CA THR A 95 -3.19 -19.11 -7.29
C THR A 95 -2.68 -20.44 -7.85
N PRO A 96 -2.22 -20.50 -9.11
CA PRO A 96 -1.32 -21.57 -9.55
C PRO A 96 -0.03 -21.62 -8.72
N PRO A 97 0.66 -22.78 -8.71
CA PRO A 97 2.00 -22.89 -8.12
C PRO A 97 2.95 -21.82 -8.68
N GLY A 98 3.73 -21.19 -7.80
CA GLY A 98 4.67 -20.13 -8.12
C GLY A 98 4.07 -18.74 -8.43
N ALA A 99 2.74 -18.57 -8.37
CA ALA A 99 2.09 -17.29 -8.71
C ALA A 99 1.72 -16.41 -7.50
N GLY A 100 1.85 -16.92 -6.27
CA GLY A 100 1.45 -16.17 -5.06
C GLY A 100 2.18 -14.83 -4.92
N GLN A 101 3.49 -14.81 -5.17
CA GLN A 101 4.31 -13.59 -5.07
C GLN A 101 3.88 -12.51 -6.07
N VAL A 102 3.49 -12.90 -7.29
CA VAL A 102 3.05 -11.95 -8.33
C VAL A 102 1.73 -11.29 -7.93
N VAL A 103 0.80 -12.07 -7.39
CA VAL A 103 -0.49 -11.55 -6.92
C VAL A 103 -0.30 -10.62 -5.72
N ALA A 104 0.48 -11.02 -4.71
CA ALA A 104 0.77 -10.16 -3.56
C ALA A 104 1.43 -8.84 -3.96
N ALA A 105 2.42 -8.88 -4.86
CA ALA A 105 3.08 -7.68 -5.36
C ALA A 105 2.10 -6.71 -6.03
N ALA A 106 1.12 -7.22 -6.79
CA ALA A 106 0.10 -6.39 -7.41
C ALA A 106 -0.87 -5.78 -6.37
N VAL A 107 -1.28 -6.55 -5.36
CA VAL A 107 -2.12 -6.07 -4.25
C VAL A 107 -1.41 -4.95 -3.47
N ASP A 108 -0.15 -5.17 -3.10
CA ASP A 108 0.63 -4.21 -2.35
C ASP A 108 0.92 -2.95 -3.18
N ALA A 109 1.26 -3.10 -4.45
CA ALA A 109 1.50 -1.97 -5.35
C ALA A 109 0.26 -1.08 -5.48
N ALA A 110 -0.92 -1.68 -5.58
CA ALA A 110 -2.18 -0.94 -5.72
C ALA A 110 -2.62 -0.21 -4.46
N HIS A 111 -2.00 -0.45 -3.30
CA HIS A 111 -2.39 0.16 -2.02
C HIS A 111 -3.91 0.07 -1.79
N VAL A 112 -4.48 -1.11 -2.04
CA VAL A 112 -5.93 -1.34 -2.03
C VAL A 112 -6.53 -0.78 -0.74
N GLU A 113 -7.46 0.16 -0.90
CA GLU A 113 -8.11 0.80 0.23
C GLU A 113 -8.82 -0.24 1.11
N GLY A 114 -8.57 -0.19 2.43
CA GLY A 114 -9.05 -1.18 3.40
C GLY A 114 -8.11 -2.36 3.60
N ALA A 115 -7.13 -2.60 2.73
CA ALA A 115 -6.09 -3.60 2.97
C ALA A 115 -4.96 -3.02 3.83
N VAL A 116 -4.56 -3.75 4.87
CA VAL A 116 -3.40 -3.45 5.71
C VAL A 116 -2.11 -3.88 5.00
N GLY A 117 -2.15 -5.02 4.30
CA GLY A 117 -1.02 -5.56 3.55
C GLY A 117 -1.25 -7.03 3.20
N SER A 118 -0.30 -7.63 2.48
CA SER A 118 -0.35 -9.02 2.08
C SER A 118 0.90 -9.84 2.45
N VAL A 119 0.75 -11.15 2.55
CA VAL A 119 1.85 -12.12 2.69
C VAL A 119 1.60 -13.26 1.71
N ALA A 120 2.57 -13.54 0.85
CA ALA A 120 2.51 -14.62 -0.12
C ALA A 120 3.31 -15.86 0.31
N GLY A 121 2.68 -17.02 0.15
CA GLY A 121 3.35 -18.30 -0.05
C GLY A 121 3.62 -18.56 -1.53
N ASP A 122 3.72 -19.84 -1.91
CA ASP A 122 3.94 -20.25 -3.31
C ASP A 122 2.66 -20.11 -4.16
N ASP A 123 1.54 -20.62 -3.65
CA ASP A 123 0.26 -20.72 -4.35
C ASP A 123 -0.91 -20.07 -3.59
N THR A 124 -0.60 -19.35 -2.51
CA THR A 124 -1.61 -18.78 -1.60
C THR A 124 -1.13 -17.42 -1.10
N VAL A 125 -2.00 -16.42 -1.17
CA VAL A 125 -1.76 -15.07 -0.63
C VAL A 125 -2.77 -14.80 0.47
N LEU A 126 -2.28 -14.31 1.61
CA LEU A 126 -3.09 -13.80 2.69
C LEU A 126 -3.09 -12.27 2.63
N VAL A 127 -4.27 -11.66 2.52
CA VAL A 127 -4.45 -10.21 2.64
C VAL A 127 -5.16 -9.91 3.95
N VAL A 128 -4.60 -9.00 4.74
CA VAL A 128 -5.19 -8.56 6.01
C VAL A 128 -6.00 -7.29 5.75
N VAL A 129 -7.25 -7.28 6.20
CA VAL A 129 -8.18 -6.15 6.11
C VAL A 129 -8.18 -5.36 7.41
N ALA A 130 -8.25 -4.04 7.29
CA ALA A 130 -8.26 -3.12 8.43
C ALA A 130 -9.57 -3.26 9.23
N GLU A 131 -9.53 -2.92 10.52
CA GLU A 131 -10.69 -3.06 11.42
C GLU A 131 -11.87 -2.16 11.03
N ASP A 132 -11.62 -1.08 10.28
CA ASP A 132 -12.61 -0.13 9.79
C ASP A 132 -13.07 -0.42 8.35
N ALA A 133 -12.68 -1.56 7.77
CA ALA A 133 -13.08 -2.02 6.44
C ALA A 133 -13.64 -3.45 6.48
N THR A 134 -14.39 -3.84 5.45
CA THR A 134 -14.88 -5.22 5.32
C THR A 134 -14.13 -5.97 4.23
N THR A 135 -14.03 -7.31 4.37
CA THR A 135 -13.47 -8.15 3.31
C THR A 135 -14.27 -8.07 2.02
N GLY A 136 -15.58 -7.80 2.09
CA GLY A 136 -16.43 -7.61 0.90
C GLY A 136 -15.95 -6.42 0.08
N ASP A 137 -15.83 -5.25 0.71
CA ASP A 137 -15.41 -4.02 0.02
C ASP A 137 -13.98 -4.13 -0.55
N VAL A 138 -13.09 -4.86 0.14
CA VAL A 138 -11.73 -5.09 -0.37
C VAL A 138 -11.75 -6.07 -1.54
N ILE A 139 -12.56 -7.13 -1.49
CA ILE A 139 -12.71 -8.08 -2.60
C ILE A 139 -13.28 -7.40 -3.85
N GLU A 140 -14.26 -6.52 -3.70
CA GLU A 140 -14.79 -5.71 -4.81
C GLU A 140 -13.67 -4.87 -5.44
N ARG A 141 -12.83 -4.20 -4.65
CA ARG A 141 -11.69 -3.43 -5.18
C ARG A 141 -10.61 -4.30 -5.83
N LEU A 142 -10.40 -5.52 -5.35
CA LEU A 142 -9.47 -6.49 -5.93
C LEU A 142 -9.95 -7.01 -7.30
N ARG A 143 -11.27 -7.00 -7.53
CA ARG A 143 -11.89 -7.47 -8.76
C ARG A 143 -12.23 -6.29 -9.67
N MET A 144 -12.27 -6.57 -10.96
CA MET A 144 -12.85 -5.66 -11.94
C MET A 144 -14.35 -5.98 -11.97
N GLU A 145 -15.19 -5.12 -11.40
CA GLU A 145 -16.62 -5.06 -11.73
C GLU A 145 -16.97 -3.66 -12.24
#